data_AF-A0A455WBV8-F1
#
_entry.id   AF-A0A455WBV8-F1
#
_cell.length_a   1.000
_cell.length_b   1.000
_cell.length_c   1.000
_cell.angle_alpha   90.00
_cell.angle_beta   90.00
_cell.angle_gamma   90.00
#
_symmetry.space_group_name_H-M   'P 1'
#
loop_
_entity.id
_entity.type
_entity.pdbx_description
1 polymer ?
#
loop_
_entity_poly.entity_id
_entity_poly.type
_entity_poly.pdbx_seq_one_letter_code
_entity_poly.pdbx_strand_id
1 'polypeptide(L)'
;MNSIKTTSAANARSAGLCSTSRGERAEFHSQPMSSWNQQAPDNRLAWLDLHTRPAAVRSALITLLTEAMKDTSDAKRAGRFLLSLWSPGQYHQDLNELGFFERELNYAVRHLLNFIIAGQVSLRQLLTQSEMEPVMAAWGDTSHD
;
A
#
# COMPACT_ATOMS: atom_id res chain seq x y z
N MET A 1 -49.96 10.18 -36.59
CA MET A 1 -49.89 9.24 -37.72
C MET A 1 -48.45 9.29 -38.21
N ASN A 2 -47.53 8.34 -38.02
CA ASN A 2 -47.52 6.87 -37.91
C ASN A 2 -46.14 6.50 -37.30
N SER A 3 -45.80 5.32 -36.78
CA SER A 3 -46.48 4.14 -36.25
C SER A 3 -45.32 3.27 -35.74
N ILE A 4 -45.29 2.95 -34.45
CA ILE A 4 -44.30 2.04 -33.85
C ILE A 4 -44.60 0.63 -34.37
N LYS A 5 -43.60 -0.05 -34.94
CA LYS A 5 -43.72 -1.44 -35.41
C LYS A 5 -42.89 -2.35 -34.52
N THR A 6 -43.57 -2.91 -33.52
CA THR A 6 -43.13 -4.04 -32.69
C THR A 6 -43.39 -5.33 -33.46
N THR A 7 -42.43 -6.26 -33.49
CA THR A 7 -42.66 -7.65 -33.92
C THR A 7 -42.25 -8.59 -32.79
N SER A 8 -43.24 -9.23 -32.20
CA SER A 8 -43.14 -10.43 -31.36
C SER A 8 -43.32 -11.68 -32.23
N ALA A 9 -42.51 -12.71 -31.97
CA ALA A 9 -42.78 -14.15 -32.20
C ALA A 9 -41.52 -14.92 -31.75
N ALA A 10 -41.53 -16.10 -31.16
CA ALA A 10 -42.59 -16.93 -30.60
C ALA A 10 -41.92 -17.94 -29.67
N ASN A 11 -42.69 -18.38 -28.69
CA ASN A 11 -42.42 -19.36 -27.65
C ASN A 11 -42.27 -20.78 -28.25
N ALA A 12 -41.32 -21.58 -27.76
CA ALA A 12 -41.38 -23.05 -27.89
C ALA A 12 -40.66 -23.71 -26.71
N ARG A 13 -41.47 -24.20 -25.76
CA ARG A 13 -41.06 -25.10 -24.69
C ARG A 13 -41.44 -26.54 -25.06
N SER A 14 -40.50 -27.44 -24.75
CA SER A 14 -40.69 -28.80 -24.21
C SER A 14 -41.09 -29.97 -25.13
N ALA A 15 -40.16 -30.92 -25.25
CA ALA A 15 -40.34 -32.37 -25.09
C ALA A 15 -38.93 -32.93 -24.82
N GLY A 16 -38.56 -33.65 -23.75
CA GLY A 16 -39.34 -34.51 -22.88
C GLY A 16 -39.18 -35.97 -23.30
N LEU A 17 -38.02 -36.61 -23.06
CA LEU A 17 -37.90 -38.06 -22.97
C LEU A 17 -36.78 -38.46 -22.00
N CYS A 18 -37.16 -39.26 -20.99
CA CYS A 18 -36.29 -39.95 -20.06
C CYS A 18 -35.56 -41.11 -20.75
N SER A 19 -34.31 -41.37 -20.35
CA SER A 19 -33.81 -42.74 -20.23
C SER A 19 -32.77 -42.82 -19.12
N THR A 20 -33.00 -43.79 -18.25
CA THR A 20 -32.29 -44.10 -17.00
C THR A 20 -30.98 -44.85 -17.21
N SER A 21 -30.21 -44.90 -16.12
CA SER A 21 -29.13 -45.83 -15.78
C SER A 21 -27.71 -45.46 -16.24
N ARG A 22 -26.89 -45.01 -15.29
CA ARG A 22 -25.90 -45.87 -14.61
C ARG A 22 -25.34 -45.11 -13.41
N GLY A 23 -25.34 -45.76 -12.25
CA GLY A 23 -24.76 -45.18 -11.04
C GLY A 23 -23.25 -45.07 -11.18
N GLU A 24 -22.73 -43.87 -10.96
CA GLU A 24 -21.40 -43.67 -10.41
C GLU A 24 -21.58 -42.81 -9.17
N ARG A 25 -21.34 -43.45 -8.03
CA ARG A 25 -21.20 -42.79 -6.74
C ARG A 25 -20.02 -41.85 -6.91
N ALA A 26 -20.26 -40.54 -6.95
CA ALA A 26 -19.19 -39.56 -6.88
C ALA A 26 -18.56 -39.69 -5.50
N GLU A 27 -17.54 -40.54 -5.40
CA GLU A 27 -16.67 -40.64 -4.25
C GLU A 27 -16.03 -39.27 -4.06
N PHE A 28 -16.42 -38.56 -2.99
CA PHE A 28 -15.67 -37.42 -2.51
C PHE A 28 -14.32 -37.93 -2.02
N HIS A 29 -13.35 -37.99 -2.94
CA HIS A 29 -11.96 -38.23 -2.61
C HIS A 29 -11.43 -36.98 -1.92
N SER A 30 -11.51 -36.97 -0.58
CA SER A 30 -10.77 -36.03 0.26
C SER A 30 -9.28 -36.22 -0.01
N GLN A 31 -8.71 -35.40 -0.89
CA GLN A 31 -7.26 -35.37 -1.06
C GLN A 31 -6.65 -34.99 0.30
N PRO A 32 -5.73 -35.79 0.85
CA PRO A 32 -5.03 -35.43 2.06
C PRO A 32 -4.25 -34.16 1.79
N MET A 33 -4.40 -33.20 2.71
CA MET A 33 -3.67 -31.94 2.77
C MET A 33 -2.18 -32.24 2.93
N SER A 34 -1.48 -32.48 1.82
CA SER A 34 -0.04 -32.71 1.81
C SER A 34 0.64 -31.57 1.06
N SER A 35 1.60 -30.96 1.77
CA SER A 35 2.57 -29.98 1.29
C SER A 35 2.07 -28.53 1.17
N TRP A 36 1.95 -27.87 2.32
CA TRP A 36 2.01 -26.40 2.41
C TRP A 36 3.44 -25.84 2.22
N ASN A 37 4.32 -26.58 1.55
CA ASN A 37 5.58 -26.05 1.00
C ASN A 37 5.42 -25.71 -0.49
N GLN A 38 4.24 -25.23 -0.90
CA GLN A 38 4.16 -24.43 -2.11
C GLN A 38 4.81 -23.09 -1.78
N GLN A 39 6.08 -22.94 -2.21
CA GLN A 39 6.70 -21.64 -2.44
C GLN A 39 5.67 -20.77 -3.13
N ALA A 40 5.07 -19.85 -2.36
CA ALA A 40 4.19 -18.84 -2.91
C ALA A 40 4.99 -18.15 -4.02
N PRO A 41 4.40 -17.95 -5.21
CA PRO A 41 5.15 -17.48 -6.36
C PRO A 41 5.89 -16.18 -5.98
N ASP A 42 7.16 -16.10 -6.38
CA ASP A 42 8.09 -14.95 -6.27
C ASP A 42 7.61 -13.70 -7.05
N ASN A 43 6.29 -13.52 -7.15
CA ASN A 43 5.58 -12.38 -7.71
C ASN A 43 4.80 -11.63 -6.62
N ARG A 44 5.12 -11.85 -5.35
CA ARG A 44 4.78 -10.88 -4.31
C ARG A 44 5.58 -9.65 -4.63
N LEU A 45 4.89 -8.56 -4.94
CA LEU A 45 5.47 -7.24 -5.19
C LEU A 45 6.46 -6.93 -4.06
N ALA A 46 7.75 -7.24 -4.24
CA ALA A 46 8.73 -7.21 -3.15
C ALA A 46 8.89 -5.78 -2.60
N TRP A 47 8.56 -4.78 -3.42
CA TRP A 47 8.48 -3.38 -3.03
C TRP A 47 7.24 -3.03 -2.18
N LEU A 48 6.21 -3.88 -2.15
CA LEU A 48 5.08 -3.79 -1.21
C LEU A 48 5.29 -4.65 0.04
N ASP A 49 6.39 -5.41 0.11
CA ASP A 49 6.70 -6.18 1.31
C ASP A 49 7.22 -5.20 2.37
N LEU A 50 6.28 -4.55 3.07
CA LEU A 50 6.53 -3.55 4.10
C LEU A 50 7.06 -4.26 5.35
N HIS A 51 8.34 -4.60 5.32
CA HIS A 51 9.00 -5.24 6.44
C HIS A 51 9.30 -4.21 7.53
N THR A 52 8.85 -4.49 8.75
CA THR A 52 9.17 -3.72 9.97
C THR A 52 10.57 -4.03 10.52
N ARG A 53 11.46 -4.61 9.69
CA ARG A 53 12.82 -4.98 10.12
C ARG A 53 13.62 -3.70 10.42
N PRO A 54 14.33 -3.62 11.56
CA PRO A 54 15.06 -2.41 11.94
C PRO A 54 16.02 -1.88 10.88
N ALA A 55 16.70 -2.77 10.13
CA ALA A 55 17.61 -2.37 9.05
C ALA A 55 16.88 -1.65 7.90
N ALA A 56 15.69 -2.12 7.51
CA ALA A 56 14.89 -1.50 6.46
C ALA A 56 14.36 -0.12 6.89
N VAL A 57 13.97 0.01 8.17
CA VAL A 57 13.55 1.28 8.76
C VAL A 57 14.70 2.27 8.81
N ARG A 58 15.90 1.84 9.23
CA ARG A 58 17.11 2.68 9.23
C ARG A 58 17.44 3.16 7.81
N SER A 59 17.36 2.26 6.82
CA SER A 59 17.57 2.62 5.42
C SER A 59 16.55 3.65 4.94
N ALA A 60 15.27 3.45 5.23
CA ALA A 60 14.21 4.39 4.87
C ALA A 60 14.43 5.78 5.51
N LEU A 61 14.81 5.83 6.78
CA LEU A 61 15.15 7.08 7.47
C LEU A 61 16.33 7.80 6.81
N ILE A 62 17.40 7.07 6.48
CA ILE A 62 18.57 7.66 5.80
C ILE A 62 18.17 8.21 4.43
N THR A 63 17.38 7.48 3.64
CA THR A 63 16.88 7.93 2.34
C THR A 63 16.10 9.24 2.48
N LEU A 64 15.16 9.31 3.43
CA LEU A 64 14.33 10.49 3.66
C LEU A 64 15.14 11.70 4.17
N LEU A 65 16.05 11.48 5.12
CA LEU A 65 16.93 12.53 5.63
C LEU A 65 17.84 13.07 4.54
N THR A 66 18.38 12.18 3.70
CA THR A 66 19.24 12.57 2.58
C THR A 66 18.45 13.37 1.56
N GLU A 67 17.26 12.90 1.17
CA GLU A 67 16.40 13.63 0.23
C GLU A 67 15.99 15.00 0.75
N ALA A 68 15.63 15.10 2.02
CA ALA A 68 15.24 16.36 2.63
C ALA A 68 16.33 17.43 2.52
N MET A 69 17.61 17.05 2.40
CA MET A 69 18.73 17.98 2.29
C MET A 69 19.16 18.26 0.84
N LYS A 70 18.45 17.72 -0.16
CA LYS A 70 18.72 18.03 -1.57
C LYS A 70 18.02 19.31 -2.00
N ASP A 71 18.42 19.83 -3.16
CA ASP A 71 17.74 20.94 -3.84
C ASP A 71 16.80 20.38 -4.93
N THR A 72 15.79 19.63 -4.50
CA THR A 72 14.79 18.97 -5.37
C THR A 72 13.38 19.31 -4.91
N SER A 73 12.39 19.10 -5.80
CA SER A 73 10.97 19.26 -5.41
C SER A 73 10.53 18.30 -4.30
N ASP A 74 11.18 17.13 -4.20
CA ASP A 74 10.89 16.11 -3.21
C ASP A 74 11.56 16.38 -1.86
N ALA A 75 12.62 17.18 -1.83
CA ALA A 75 13.29 17.57 -0.59
C ALA A 75 12.34 18.23 0.40
N LYS A 76 11.54 19.21 -0.06
CA LYS A 76 10.53 19.87 0.78
C LYS A 76 9.46 18.89 1.29
N ARG A 77 8.99 17.97 0.43
CA ARG A 77 7.99 16.96 0.80
C ARG A 77 8.54 16.00 1.84
N ALA A 78 9.77 15.51 1.65
CA ALA A 78 10.45 14.61 2.58
C ALA A 78 10.72 15.30 3.93
N GLY A 79 11.17 16.56 3.89
CA GLY A 79 11.37 17.39 5.08
C GLY A 79 10.09 17.60 5.88
N ARG A 80 9.01 18.03 5.22
CA ARG A 80 7.68 18.18 5.86
C ARG A 80 7.17 16.87 6.44
N PHE A 81 7.35 15.76 5.72
CA PHE A 81 6.94 14.45 6.20
C PHE A 81 7.67 14.08 7.49
N LEU A 82 8.99 14.22 7.53
CA LEU A 82 9.79 13.96 8.74
C LEU A 82 9.41 14.89 9.90
N LEU A 83 9.18 16.18 9.63
CA LEU A 83 8.76 17.15 10.64
C LEU A 83 7.38 16.82 11.21
N SER A 84 6.42 16.41 10.37
CA SER A 84 5.08 16.00 10.80
C SER A 84 5.09 14.80 11.73
N LEU A 85 6.03 13.87 11.53
CA LEU A 85 6.22 12.74 12.43
C LEU A 85 6.97 13.12 13.71
N TRP A 86 7.88 14.10 13.63
CA TRP A 86 8.67 14.58 14.77
C TRP A 86 7.84 15.43 15.74
N SER A 87 6.98 16.31 15.22
CA SER A 87 6.12 17.20 15.99
C SER A 87 4.77 17.38 15.30
N PRO A 88 3.86 16.39 15.39
CA PRO A 88 2.59 16.40 14.66
C PRO A 88 1.66 17.58 14.98
N GLY A 89 1.79 18.16 16.18
CA GLY A 89 1.03 19.35 16.59
C GLY A 89 1.57 20.66 16.03
N GLN A 90 2.81 20.67 15.52
CA GLN A 90 3.48 21.86 14.99
C GLN A 90 3.54 21.83 13.46
N TYR A 91 3.72 20.65 12.86
CA TYR A 91 3.88 20.48 11.43
C TYR A 91 2.77 19.60 10.87
N HIS A 92 1.91 20.18 10.05
CA HIS A 92 0.87 19.44 9.36
C HIS A 92 1.40 18.86 8.05
N GLN A 93 1.08 17.59 7.76
CA GLN A 93 1.41 16.95 6.50
C GLN A 93 0.14 16.79 5.66
N ASP A 94 0.14 17.35 4.45
CA ASP A 94 -0.86 16.98 3.45
C ASP A 94 -0.51 15.59 2.91
N LEU A 95 -1.42 14.63 3.11
CA LEU A 95 -1.23 13.26 2.63
C LEU A 95 -1.22 13.16 1.11
N ASN A 96 -1.81 14.13 0.40
CA ASN A 96 -1.76 14.18 -1.06
C ASN A 96 -0.33 14.41 -1.55
N GLU A 97 0.49 15.17 -0.81
CA GLU A 97 1.91 15.39 -1.16
C GLU A 97 2.71 14.09 -1.19
N LEU A 98 2.35 13.10 -0.36
CA LEU A 98 3.02 11.79 -0.33
C LEU A 98 2.78 10.97 -1.61
N GLY A 99 1.70 11.26 -2.33
CA GLY A 99 1.36 10.62 -3.60
C GLY A 99 2.25 11.04 -4.77
N PHE A 100 2.98 12.14 -4.65
CA PHE A 100 3.87 12.64 -5.70
C PHE A 100 5.31 12.13 -5.60
N PHE A 101 5.64 11.38 -4.54
CA PHE A 101 6.99 10.83 -4.40
C PHE A 101 7.30 9.82 -5.50
N GLU A 102 8.52 9.93 -6.02
CA GLU A 102 9.12 8.88 -6.83
C GLU A 102 9.24 7.56 -6.05
N ARG A 103 9.39 6.46 -6.80
CA ARG A 103 9.27 5.09 -6.28
C ARG A 103 10.04 4.84 -4.98
N GLU A 104 11.30 5.26 -4.91
CA GLU A 104 12.18 5.00 -3.76
C GLU A 104 11.74 5.76 -2.51
N LEU A 105 11.37 7.03 -2.65
CA LEU A 105 10.88 7.84 -1.54
C LEU A 105 9.51 7.37 -1.07
N ASN A 106 8.64 7.00 -2.00
CA ASN A 106 7.34 6.42 -1.67
C ASN A 106 7.51 5.12 -0.87
N TYR A 107 8.48 4.27 -1.25
CA TYR A 107 8.82 3.07 -0.50
C TYR A 107 9.31 3.39 0.92
N ALA A 108 10.23 4.35 1.07
CA ALA A 108 10.77 4.77 2.35
C ALA A 108 9.69 5.32 3.29
N VAL A 109 8.81 6.20 2.79
CA VAL A 109 7.65 6.73 3.52
C VAL A 109 6.75 5.61 4.03
N ARG A 110 6.35 4.68 3.14
CA ARG A 110 5.45 3.57 3.52
C ARG A 110 6.10 2.66 4.56
N HIS A 111 7.39 2.36 4.41
CA HIS A 111 8.12 1.55 5.37
C HIS A 111 8.16 2.19 6.76
N LEU A 112 8.50 3.47 6.82
CA LEU A 112 8.57 4.20 8.08
C LEU A 112 7.20 4.30 8.75
N LEU A 113 6.15 4.64 7.99
CA LEU A 113 4.77 4.70 8.51
C LEU A 113 4.29 3.34 9.01
N ASN A 114 4.51 2.27 8.25
CA ASN A 114 4.09 0.94 8.66
C ASN A 114 4.79 0.52 9.96
N PHE A 115 6.07 0.84 10.12
CA PHE A 115 6.81 0.57 11.34
C PHE A 115 6.31 1.38 12.54
N ILE A 116 6.08 2.69 12.36
CA ILE A 116 5.54 3.57 13.41
C ILE A 116 4.17 3.08 13.89
N ILE A 117 3.28 2.73 12.95
CA ILE A 117 1.92 2.26 13.27
C ILE A 117 1.95 0.86 13.88
N ALA A 118 2.64 -0.10 13.27
CA ALA A 118 2.68 -1.47 13.77
C ALA A 118 3.44 -1.60 15.09
N GLY A 119 4.52 -0.82 15.26
CA GLY A 119 5.35 -0.80 16.45
C GLY A 119 4.84 0.12 17.56
N GLN A 120 3.85 0.98 17.28
CA GLN A 120 3.40 2.04 18.19
C GLN A 120 4.58 2.90 18.71
N VAL A 121 5.51 3.21 17.83
CA VAL A 121 6.73 3.99 18.12
C VAL A 121 6.64 5.38 17.49
N SER A 122 7.17 6.38 18.16
CA SER A 122 7.30 7.74 17.62
C SER A 122 8.64 7.95 16.92
N LEU A 123 8.71 8.90 15.98
CA LEU A 123 9.97 9.23 15.29
C LEU A 123 11.09 9.65 16.27
N ARG A 124 10.72 10.26 17.41
CA ARG A 124 11.65 10.66 18.49
C ARG A 124 12.34 9.48 19.19
N GLN A 125 11.79 8.28 19.06
CA GLN A 125 12.45 7.06 19.56
C GLN A 125 13.43 6.48 18.53
N LEU A 126 13.39 6.94 17.28
CA LEU A 126 14.21 6.42 16.18
C LEU A 126 15.35 7.35 15.79
N LEU A 127 15.14 8.66 15.91
CA LEU A 127 16.11 9.69 15.59
C LEU A 127 16.39 10.55 16.82
N THR A 128 17.62 11.02 16.91
CA THR A 128 18.06 12.01 17.88
C THR A 128 17.71 13.43 17.42
N GLN A 129 17.69 14.38 18.36
CA GLN A 129 17.48 15.80 18.03
C GLN A 129 18.53 16.31 17.02
N SER A 130 19.79 15.91 17.16
CA SER A 130 20.88 16.29 16.26
C SER A 130 20.71 15.76 14.84
N GLU A 131 20.09 14.58 14.66
CA GLU A 131 19.78 14.04 13.34
C GLU A 131 18.65 14.82 12.65
N MET A 132 17.72 15.39 13.41
CA MET A 132 16.60 16.18 12.89
C MET A 132 16.88 17.68 12.76
N GLU A 133 17.89 18.20 13.46
CA GLU A 133 18.23 19.62 13.48
C GLU A 133 18.41 20.23 12.08
N PRO A 134 19.12 19.58 11.12
CA PRO A 134 19.23 20.09 9.77
C PRO A 134 17.88 20.20 9.04
N VAL A 135 16.99 19.24 9.28
CA VAL A 135 15.64 19.22 8.69
C VAL A 135 14.78 20.34 9.29
N MET A 136 14.86 20.56 10.60
CA MET A 136 14.20 21.68 11.27
C MET A 136 14.73 23.03 10.79
N ALA A 137 16.04 23.16 10.60
CA ALA A 137 16.62 24.40 10.07
C ALA A 137 16.19 24.67 8.62
N ALA A 138 16.10 23.64 7.78
CA ALA A 138 15.76 23.78 6.37
C ALA A 138 14.24 23.98 6.12
N TRP A 139 13.39 23.33 6.92
CA TRP A 139 11.95 23.20 6.62
C TRP A 139 11.03 23.53 7.80
N GLY A 140 11.60 23.87 8.96
CA GLY A 140 10.85 24.11 10.19
C GLY A 140 10.23 25.49 10.31
N ASP A 141 10.37 26.34 9.28
CA ASP A 141 9.72 27.64 9.27
C ASP A 141 8.19 27.48 9.31
N THR A 142 7.65 27.89 10.44
CA THR A 142 6.22 27.98 10.76
C THR A 142 5.70 29.32 10.28
N SER A 143 5.91 29.64 9.01
CA SER A 143 5.24 30.76 8.38
C SER A 143 3.75 30.41 8.29
N HIS A 144 3.03 30.79 9.34
CA HIS A 144 1.65 31.24 9.25
C HIS A 144 1.57 32.24 8.10
N ASP A 145 1.07 31.78 6.95
CA ASP A 145 0.30 32.58 6.01
C ASP A 145 -1.02 31.84 5.74
#